data_AF-A0A842MQM0-F1
#
_entry.id   AF-A0A842MQM0-F1
#
_cell.length_a   1.000
_cell.length_b   1.000
_cell.length_c   1.000
_cell.angle_alpha   90.00
_cell.angle_beta   90.00
_cell.angle_gamma   90.00
#
_symmetry.space_group_name_H-M   'P 1'
#
loop_
_entity.id
_entity.type
_entity.pdbx_description
1 polymer ?
#
loop_
_entity_poly.entity_id
_entity_poly.type
_entity_poly.pdbx_seq_one_letter_code
_entity_poly.pdbx_strand_id
1 'polypeptide(L)'
;MIPGRWSYESIEAWYPGTIWNPKGKSIVMYSDWEGYEGRTTYAAIGGCYYAARLAVCEQLVKEHRQATVIVLREIRPGYIMPVGVWQVRENVRNAMRQKPFKFKNLQEALKFIASRFQIPIERWIRQSELLKQALFQKRITDFIEKT
;
A
#
# COMPACT_ATOMS: atom_id res chain seq x y z
N MET A 1 4.80 5.92 3.80
CA MET A 1 6.14 5.39 3.44
C MET A 1 6.93 5.14 4.70
N ILE A 2 7.72 4.08 4.72
CA ILE A 2 8.55 3.68 5.86
C ILE A 2 10.02 3.84 5.44
N PRO A 3 10.87 4.50 6.24
CA PRO A 3 12.30 4.59 5.94
C PRO A 3 12.96 3.20 5.85
N GLY A 4 13.67 2.93 4.75
CA GLY A 4 14.33 1.65 4.52
C GLY A 4 14.68 1.41 3.07
N ARG A 5 15.21 0.22 2.79
CA ARG A 5 15.48 -0.23 1.42
C ARG A 5 14.20 -0.24 0.59
N TRP A 6 14.34 0.04 -0.70
CA TRP A 6 13.22 -0.06 -1.64
C TRP A 6 12.51 -1.40 -1.50
N SER A 7 11.19 -1.33 -1.36
CA SER A 7 10.25 -2.44 -1.34
C SER A 7 8.86 -1.85 -1.53
N TYR A 8 8.02 -2.53 -2.29
CA TYR A 8 6.73 -1.97 -2.68
C TYR A 8 5.61 -3.01 -2.56
N GLU A 9 4.49 -2.61 -1.99
CA GLU A 9 3.29 -3.44 -1.88
C GLU A 9 2.05 -2.63 -2.22
N SER A 10 1.12 -3.28 -2.92
CA SER A 10 -0.21 -2.75 -3.20
C SER A 10 -1.26 -3.72 -2.69
N ILE A 11 -2.24 -3.20 -1.96
CA ILE A 11 -3.33 -3.99 -1.42
C ILE A 11 -4.65 -3.33 -1.80
N GLU A 12 -5.52 -4.10 -2.45
CA GLU A 12 -6.85 -3.66 -2.83
C GLU A 12 -7.91 -4.50 -2.13
N ALA A 13 -8.82 -3.81 -1.44
CA ALA A 13 -9.97 -4.42 -0.78
C ALA A 13 -11.28 -4.05 -1.50
N TRP A 14 -12.01 -5.07 -1.92
CA TRP A 14 -13.19 -4.95 -2.77
C TRP A 14 -14.44 -5.39 -2.03
N TYR A 15 -15.34 -4.45 -1.77
CA TYR A 15 -16.59 -4.74 -1.07
C TYR A 15 -17.57 -5.57 -1.91
N PRO A 16 -18.44 -6.38 -1.28
CA PRO A 16 -19.60 -6.98 -1.94
C PRO A 16 -20.39 -5.98 -2.77
N GLY A 17 -20.80 -6.37 -3.97
CA GLY A 17 -21.58 -5.52 -4.88
C GLY A 17 -20.74 -4.50 -5.67
N THR A 18 -19.42 -4.46 -5.48
CA THR A 18 -18.53 -3.76 -6.43
C THR A 18 -18.36 -4.57 -7.71
N ILE A 19 -17.95 -3.92 -8.81
CA ILE A 19 -17.77 -4.54 -10.14
C ILE A 19 -16.88 -5.79 -10.08
N TRP A 20 -15.89 -5.79 -9.18
CA TRP A 20 -14.89 -6.86 -9.05
C TRP A 20 -15.16 -7.79 -7.87
N ASN A 21 -16.28 -7.58 -7.17
CA ASN A 21 -16.85 -8.51 -6.22
C ASN A 21 -18.41 -8.51 -6.31
N PRO A 22 -18.99 -8.75 -7.50
CA PRO A 22 -20.39 -8.46 -7.77
C PRO A 22 -21.36 -9.41 -7.06
N LYS A 23 -20.92 -10.65 -6.80
CA LYS A 23 -21.68 -11.69 -6.09
C LYS A 23 -21.06 -12.08 -4.74
N GLY A 24 -20.09 -11.31 -4.26
CA GLY A 24 -19.40 -11.61 -3.01
C GLY A 24 -20.32 -11.55 -1.81
N LYS A 25 -20.17 -12.50 -0.88
CA LYS A 25 -20.78 -12.41 0.46
C LYS A 25 -19.85 -11.72 1.47
N SER A 26 -18.58 -11.58 1.14
CA SER A 26 -17.54 -10.98 1.98
C SER A 26 -16.60 -10.11 1.14
N ILE A 27 -15.90 -9.20 1.80
CA ILE A 27 -14.89 -8.33 1.17
C ILE A 27 -13.74 -9.22 0.66
N VAL A 28 -13.31 -9.02 -0.57
CA VAL A 28 -12.14 -9.71 -1.14
C VAL A 28 -10.93 -8.80 -1.05
N MET A 29 -9.78 -9.32 -0.61
CA MET A 29 -8.53 -8.55 -0.53
C MET A 29 -7.46 -9.25 -1.35
N TYR A 30 -6.84 -8.51 -2.25
CA TYR A 30 -5.65 -8.95 -2.97
C TYR A 30 -4.46 -8.13 -2.49
N SER A 31 -3.33 -8.79 -2.26
CA SER A 31 -2.05 -8.14 -1.97
C SER A 31 -0.99 -8.69 -2.90
N ASP A 32 -0.23 -7.78 -3.50
CA ASP A 32 0.97 -8.06 -4.24
C ASP A 32 2.10 -7.20 -3.70
N TRP A 33 3.27 -7.80 -3.49
CA TRP A 33 4.45 -7.13 -2.95
C TRP A 33 5.71 -7.45 -3.76
N GLU A 34 6.73 -6.63 -3.59
CA GLU A 34 8.07 -6.83 -4.13
C GLU A 34 9.15 -6.36 -3.15
N GLY A 35 10.25 -7.09 -3.13
CA GLY A 35 11.46 -6.70 -2.40
C GLY A 35 12.32 -5.75 -3.21
N TYR A 36 13.57 -5.60 -2.76
CA TYR A 36 14.56 -4.76 -3.42
C TYR A 36 14.87 -5.23 -4.85
N GLU A 37 14.91 -6.54 -5.07
CA GLU A 37 15.19 -7.16 -6.37
C GLU A 37 14.00 -7.10 -7.35
N GLY A 38 12.85 -6.57 -6.90
CA GLY A 38 11.63 -6.51 -7.69
C GLY A 38 10.89 -7.86 -7.78
N ARG A 39 10.04 -8.01 -8.81
CA ARG A 39 9.27 -9.23 -9.08
C ARG A 39 9.69 -9.85 -10.40
N THR A 40 9.67 -11.18 -10.44
CA THR A 40 9.83 -11.98 -11.65
C THR A 40 8.49 -12.43 -12.24
N THR A 41 7.41 -12.40 -11.45
CA THR A 41 6.05 -12.81 -11.85
C THR A 41 5.10 -11.62 -11.92
N TYR A 42 4.11 -11.74 -12.81
CA TYR A 42 3.08 -10.72 -12.98
C TYR A 42 2.22 -10.57 -11.71
N ALA A 43 1.84 -9.34 -11.37
CA ALA A 43 0.99 -9.06 -10.21
C ALA A 43 -0.44 -9.59 -10.40
N ALA A 44 -0.99 -10.27 -9.39
CA ALA A 44 -2.37 -10.76 -9.39
C ALA A 44 -3.40 -9.62 -9.45
N ILE A 45 -3.10 -8.48 -8.81
CA ILE A 45 -3.86 -7.22 -8.90
C ILE A 45 -3.84 -6.64 -10.33
N GLY A 46 -2.86 -7.06 -11.15
CA GLY A 46 -2.72 -6.61 -12.53
C GLY A 46 -2.24 -5.17 -12.66
N GLY A 47 -2.75 -4.45 -13.67
CA GLY A 47 -2.23 -3.15 -14.08
C GLY A 47 -2.25 -2.06 -13.00
N CYS A 48 -3.19 -2.13 -12.05
CA CYS A 48 -3.29 -1.19 -10.93
C CYS A 48 -2.01 -1.20 -10.07
N TYR A 49 -1.40 -2.37 -9.88
CA TYR A 49 -0.14 -2.52 -9.15
C TYR A 49 0.97 -1.69 -9.80
N TYR A 50 1.19 -1.87 -11.10
CA TYR A 50 2.25 -1.18 -11.83
C TYR A 50 2.00 0.32 -11.97
N ALA A 51 0.74 0.73 -12.11
CA ALA A 51 0.37 2.15 -12.16
C ALA A 51 0.66 2.88 -10.85
N ALA A 52 0.29 2.29 -9.71
CA ALA A 52 0.62 2.85 -8.40
C ALA A 52 2.13 2.85 -8.15
N ARG A 53 2.83 1.76 -8.50
CA ARG A 53 4.29 1.66 -8.41
C ARG A 53 4.99 2.78 -9.18
N LEU A 54 4.62 3.00 -10.44
CA LEU A 54 5.19 4.06 -11.28
C LEU A 54 5.05 5.43 -10.62
N ALA A 55 3.84 5.78 -10.19
CA ALA A 55 3.56 7.07 -9.54
C ALA A 55 4.39 7.30 -8.26
N VAL A 56 4.64 6.23 -7.50
CA VAL A 56 5.48 6.28 -6.30
C VAL A 56 6.95 6.46 -6.67
N CYS A 57 7.44 5.69 -7.65
CA CYS A 57 8.82 5.77 -8.09
C CYS A 57 9.17 7.16 -8.64
N GLU A 58 8.28 7.78 -9.43
CA GLU A 58 8.43 9.15 -9.93
C GLU A 58 8.75 10.15 -8.80
N GLN A 59 8.01 10.06 -7.69
CA GLN A 59 8.21 10.95 -6.54
C GLN A 59 9.51 10.64 -5.80
N LEU A 60 9.83 9.36 -5.58
CA LEU A 60 11.07 8.97 -4.88
C LEU A 60 12.33 9.36 -5.66
N VAL A 61 12.29 9.22 -6.98
CA VAL A 61 13.36 9.69 -7.87
C VAL A 61 13.51 11.21 -7.75
N LYS A 62 12.40 11.96 -7.80
CA LYS A 62 12.39 13.42 -7.63
C LYS A 62 12.95 13.85 -6.27
N GLU A 63 12.66 13.11 -5.21
CA GLU A 63 13.17 13.40 -3.87
C GLU A 63 14.60 12.92 -3.65
N HIS A 64 15.19 12.14 -4.58
CA HIS A 64 16.46 11.44 -4.41
C HIS A 64 16.48 10.56 -3.15
N ARG A 65 15.39 9.83 -2.90
CA ARG A 65 15.21 9.00 -1.70
C ARG A 65 14.73 7.60 -2.06
N GLN A 66 14.94 6.69 -1.11
CA GLN A 66 14.36 5.34 -1.14
C GLN A 66 13.52 5.09 0.11
N ALA A 67 12.51 4.24 -0.02
CA ALA A 67 11.64 3.86 1.08
C ALA A 67 10.96 2.51 0.81
N THR A 68 10.47 1.88 1.88
CA THR A 68 9.42 0.87 1.79
C THR A 68 8.06 1.57 1.63
N VAL A 69 7.30 1.20 0.60
CA VAL A 69 6.03 1.85 0.26
C VAL A 69 4.92 0.81 0.21
N ILE A 70 3.84 1.08 0.93
CA ILE A 70 2.64 0.25 0.92
C ILE A 70 1.46 1.13 0.51
N VAL A 71 0.76 0.73 -0.55
CA VAL A 71 -0.44 1.40 -1.05
C VAL A 71 -1.65 0.58 -0.61
N LEU A 72 -2.50 1.19 0.22
CA LEU A 72 -3.72 0.57 0.75
C LEU A 72 -4.92 1.23 0.08
N ARG A 73 -5.80 0.43 -0.54
CA ARG A 73 -6.95 0.95 -1.26
C ARG A 73 -8.23 0.19 -0.92
N GLU A 74 -9.20 0.91 -0.38
CA GLU A 74 -10.51 0.39 -0.01
C GLU A 74 -11.56 0.83 -1.04
N ILE A 75 -12.11 -0.11 -1.81
CA ILE A 75 -13.11 0.13 -2.85
C ILE A 75 -14.49 -0.22 -2.32
N ARG A 76 -15.33 0.81 -2.11
CA ARG A 76 -16.68 0.69 -1.56
C ARG A 76 -17.75 0.49 -2.65
N PRO A 77 -18.95 -0.02 -2.33
CA PRO A 77 -20.01 -0.32 -3.31
C PRO A 77 -20.53 0.90 -4.11
N GLY A 78 -20.28 2.13 -3.64
CA GLY A 78 -20.61 3.36 -4.39
C GLY A 78 -19.68 3.63 -5.59
N TYR A 79 -18.67 2.79 -5.81
CA TYR A 79 -17.75 2.91 -6.93
C TYR A 79 -18.33 2.22 -8.18
N ILE A 80 -19.11 2.98 -8.95
CA ILE A 80 -19.93 2.48 -10.08
C ILE A 80 -19.13 2.47 -11.40
N MET A 81 -18.05 3.25 -11.54
CA MET A 81 -17.32 3.37 -12.81
C MET A 81 -15.96 2.64 -12.77
N PRO A 82 -15.70 1.65 -13.64
CA PRO A 82 -14.42 0.96 -13.71
C PRO A 82 -13.41 1.78 -14.50
N VAL A 83 -12.95 2.91 -13.94
CA VAL A 83 -11.91 3.76 -14.57
C VAL A 83 -10.52 3.07 -14.59
N GLY A 84 -10.41 1.92 -13.95
CA GLY A 84 -9.29 1.00 -14.05
C GLY A 84 -7.95 1.59 -13.63
N VAL A 85 -6.92 1.24 -14.38
CA VAL A 85 -5.50 1.53 -14.12
C VAL A 85 -5.19 3.02 -14.04
N TRP A 86 -5.85 3.83 -14.88
CA TRP A 86 -5.62 5.28 -14.93
C TRP A 86 -6.00 5.95 -13.60
N GLN A 87 -7.15 5.57 -13.03
CA GLN A 87 -7.59 6.16 -11.77
C GLN A 87 -6.64 5.85 -10.62
N VAL A 88 -6.07 4.65 -10.57
CA VAL A 88 -5.08 4.30 -9.55
C VAL A 88 -3.84 5.17 -9.71
N ARG A 89 -3.33 5.32 -10.95
CA ARG A 89 -2.19 6.18 -11.25
C ARG A 89 -2.40 7.62 -10.79
N GLU A 90 -3.51 8.23 -11.19
CA GLU A 90 -3.77 9.65 -10.90
C GLU A 90 -4.07 9.90 -9.42
N ASN A 91 -4.77 8.99 -8.74
CA ASN A 91 -4.97 9.12 -7.29
C ASN A 91 -3.67 9.02 -6.51
N VAL A 92 -2.80 8.08 -6.88
CA VAL A 92 -1.50 7.94 -6.23
C VAL A 92 -0.62 9.16 -6.53
N ARG A 93 -0.55 9.64 -7.77
CA ARG A 93 0.17 10.88 -8.09
C ARG A 93 -0.36 12.08 -7.31
N ASN A 94 -1.68 12.21 -7.22
CA ASN A 94 -2.30 13.29 -6.45
C ASN A 94 -1.93 13.20 -4.96
N ALA A 95 -2.00 12.00 -4.37
CA ALA A 95 -1.59 11.78 -2.99
C ALA A 95 -0.11 12.15 -2.75
N MET A 96 0.76 11.87 -3.72
CA MET A 96 2.20 12.14 -3.64
C MET A 96 2.54 13.64 -3.83
N ARG A 97 1.66 14.41 -4.45
CA ARG A 97 1.79 15.88 -4.58
C ARG A 97 1.31 16.65 -3.35
N GLN A 98 0.46 16.04 -2.53
CA GLN A 98 -0.09 16.67 -1.33
C GLN A 98 0.92 16.67 -0.17
N LYS A 99 0.70 17.57 0.80
CA LYS A 99 1.50 17.59 2.03
C LYS A 99 1.28 16.28 2.80
N PRO A 100 2.33 15.47 3.05
CA PRO A 100 2.16 14.19 3.71
C PRO A 100 1.92 14.34 5.20
N PHE A 101 1.11 13.46 5.77
CA PHE A 101 1.07 13.25 7.22
C PHE A 101 2.33 12.51 7.66
N LYS A 102 3.05 13.08 8.63
CA LYS A 102 4.27 12.51 9.20
C LYS A 102 3.96 12.01 10.61
N PHE A 103 4.43 10.81 10.91
CA PHE A 103 4.24 10.15 12.21
C PHE A 103 5.60 9.78 12.80
N LYS A 104 5.70 9.69 14.13
CA LYS A 104 6.97 9.35 14.78
C LYS A 104 7.34 7.88 14.62
N ASN A 105 6.33 7.02 14.57
CA ASN A 105 6.49 5.57 14.48
C ASN A 105 5.37 4.95 13.62
N LEU A 106 5.57 3.68 13.24
CA LEU A 106 4.61 2.95 12.42
C LEU A 106 3.26 2.76 13.13
N GLN A 107 3.26 2.60 14.46
CA GLN A 107 2.04 2.37 15.23
C GLN A 107 1.09 3.59 15.19
N GLU A 108 1.62 4.82 15.30
CA GLU A 108 0.86 6.05 15.13
C GLU A 108 0.26 6.16 13.72
N ALA A 109 1.05 5.82 12.69
CA ALA A 109 0.56 5.81 11.31
C ALA A 109 -0.57 4.80 11.11
N LEU A 110 -0.45 3.59 11.67
CA LEU A 110 -1.49 2.56 11.59
C LEU A 110 -2.77 2.95 12.34
N LYS A 111 -2.67 3.61 13.50
CA LYS A 111 -3.83 4.16 14.21
C LYS A 111 -4.56 5.23 13.39
N PHE A 112 -3.81 6.12 12.72
CA PHE A 112 -4.39 7.11 11.83
C PHE A 112 -5.07 6.47 10.61
N ILE A 113 -4.48 5.42 10.04
CA ILE A 113 -5.08 4.68 8.93
C ILE A 113 -6.36 3.97 9.38
N ALA A 114 -6.34 3.35 10.56
CA ALA A 114 -7.48 2.63 11.13
C ALA A 114 -8.71 3.53 11.35
N SER A 115 -8.52 4.83 11.63
CA SER A 115 -9.65 5.77 11.78
C SER A 115 -10.27 6.19 10.45
N ARG A 116 -9.65 5.87 9.31
CA ARG A 116 -10.11 6.23 7.96
C ARG A 116 -10.74 5.07 7.21
N PHE A 117 -10.27 3.85 7.46
CA PHE A 117 -10.82 2.64 6.83
C PHE A 117 -12.00 2.08 7.62
N GLN A 118 -12.96 1.47 6.91
CA GLN A 118 -14.02 0.71 7.59
C GLN A 118 -13.57 -0.73 7.84
N ILE A 119 -12.71 -1.27 6.98
CA ILE A 119 -12.07 -2.57 7.22
C ILE A 119 -11.09 -2.44 8.39
N PRO A 120 -11.20 -3.30 9.42
CA PRO A 120 -10.28 -3.32 10.56
C PRO A 120 -8.82 -3.47 10.10
N ILE A 121 -7.93 -2.69 10.72
CA ILE A 121 -6.51 -2.61 10.32
C ILE A 121 -5.78 -3.96 10.43
N GLU A 122 -6.22 -4.81 11.36
CA GLU A 122 -5.70 -6.16 11.58
C GLU A 122 -5.84 -7.03 10.34
N ARG A 123 -6.92 -6.82 9.57
CA ARG A 123 -7.15 -7.54 8.33
C ARG A 123 -6.16 -7.13 7.24
N TRP A 124 -5.83 -5.84 7.16
CA TRP A 124 -4.79 -5.32 6.27
C TRP A 124 -3.42 -5.85 6.66
N ILE A 125 -3.08 -5.83 7.94
CA ILE A 125 -1.81 -6.35 8.45
C ILE A 125 -1.67 -7.84 8.13
N ARG A 126 -2.73 -8.64 8.33
CA ARG A 126 -2.70 -10.07 8.03
C ARG A 126 -2.43 -10.36 6.55
N GLN A 127 -2.98 -9.55 5.66
CA GLN A 127 -2.82 -9.70 4.21
C GLN A 127 -1.47 -9.15 3.70
N SER A 128 -0.91 -8.15 4.38
CA SER A 128 0.29 -7.42 3.95
C SER A 128 1.58 -8.11 4.33
N GLU A 129 2.46 -8.37 3.38
CA GLU A 129 3.78 -8.94 3.64
C GLU A 129 4.74 -7.89 4.20
N LEU A 130 4.76 -6.67 3.62
CA LEU A 130 5.68 -5.62 4.05
C LEU A 130 5.29 -5.01 5.39
N LEU A 131 3.99 -4.91 5.73
CA LEU A 131 3.58 -4.50 7.08
C LEU A 131 3.97 -5.55 8.12
N LYS A 132 3.78 -6.85 7.84
CA LYS A 132 4.23 -7.92 8.74
C LYS A 132 5.72 -7.84 8.98
N GLN A 133 6.51 -7.69 7.91
CA GLN A 133 7.96 -7.49 8.04
C GLN A 133 8.28 -6.24 8.88
N ALA A 134 7.64 -5.10 8.60
CA ALA A 134 7.91 -3.88 9.35
C ALA A 134 7.50 -3.94 10.84
N LEU A 135 6.52 -4.77 11.20
CA LEU A 135 6.02 -4.91 12.58
C LEU A 135 6.76 -5.99 13.38
N PHE A 136 7.10 -7.11 12.74
CA PHE A 136 7.60 -8.30 13.44
C PHE A 136 9.09 -8.58 13.19
N GLN A 137 9.65 -8.16 12.05
CA GLN A 137 11.06 -8.38 11.73
C GLN A 137 11.93 -7.26 12.31
N LYS A 138 12.80 -7.60 13.27
CA LYS A 138 13.83 -6.69 13.77
C LYS A 138 14.98 -6.56 12.77
N ARG A 139 15.58 -5.37 12.70
CA ARG A 139 16.78 -5.09 11.91
C ARG A 139 18.00 -5.09 12.82
N ILE A 140 19.16 -5.44 12.27
CA ILE A 140 20.44 -5.38 13.00
C ILE A 140 20.68 -3.95 13.54
N THR A 141 20.30 -2.94 12.76
CA THR A 141 20.38 -1.52 13.16
C THR A 141 19.60 -1.17 14.42
N ASP A 142 18.60 -1.97 14.80
CA ASP A 142 17.82 -1.75 16.03
C ASP A 142 18.60 -2.14 17.29
N PHE A 143 19.69 -2.90 17.13
CA PHE A 143 20.58 -3.36 18.21
C PHE A 143 21.88 -2.57 18.27
N ILE A 144 22.13 -1.68 17.31
CA ILE A 144 23.30 -0.78 17.34
C ILE A 144 22.85 0.47 18.10
N GLU A 145 23.55 0.81 19.18
CA GLU A 145 23.29 2.05 19.92
C GLU A 145 23.40 3.25 18.96
N LYS A 146 22.41 4.14 19.01
CA LYS A 146 22.50 5.43 18.32
C LYS A 146 23.50 6.28 19.09
N THR A 147 24.76 6.24 18.69
CA THR A 147 25.75 7.27 19.01
C THR A 147 25.31 8.61 18.42
#